data_AF-A0A1V5K0W1-F1
#
_entry.id   AF-A0A1V5K0W1-F1
#
_cell.length_a   1.000
_cell.length_b   1.000
_cell.length_c   1.000
_cell.angle_alpha   90.00
_cell.angle_beta   90.00
_cell.angle_gamma   90.00
#
_symmetry.space_group_name_H-M   'P 1'
#
loop_
_entity.id
_entity.type
_entity.pdbx_description
1 polymer ?
#
loop_
_entity_poly.entity_id
_entity_poly.type
_entity_poly.pdbx_seq_one_letter_code
_entity_poly.pdbx_strand_id
1 'polypeptide(L)' 'MLENNSTVRKAASVFGVSKSTVHKDITSRLKSLDKPLYRQIEKLMEINKKERHIRGGLATRLKYIREKEKD' A
#
# COMPACT_ATOMS: atom_id res chain seq x y z
N MET A 1 12.29 -6.53 11.51
CA MET A 1 11.46 -7.29 10.55
C MET A 1 10.21 -6.46 10.31
N LEU A 2 9.74 -6.24 9.08
CA LEU A 2 8.50 -5.47 8.85
C LEU A 2 7.31 -6.29 9.37
N GLU A 3 6.62 -5.79 10.40
CA GLU A 3 5.54 -6.53 11.08
C GLU A 3 4.29 -6.67 10.21
N ASN A 4 4.07 -5.75 9.26
CA ASN A 4 2.87 -5.71 8.44
C ASN A 4 3.22 -5.48 6.97
N ASN A 5 2.83 -6.41 6.09
CA ASN A 5 2.88 -6.26 4.62
C ASN A 5 1.78 -5.30 4.12
N SER A 6 1.70 -4.11 4.73
CA SER A 6 0.65 -3.13 4.43
C SER A 6 0.96 -2.35 3.15
N THR A 7 -0.07 -1.72 2.58
CA THR A 7 0.10 -0.82 1.43
C THR A 7 0.22 0.62 1.90
N VAL A 8 0.83 1.49 1.10
CA VAL A 8 0.93 2.93 1.38
C VAL A 8 -0.44 3.56 1.69
N ARG A 9 -1.53 3.09 1.06
CA ARG A 9 -2.90 3.56 1.37
C ARG A 9 -3.36 3.16 2.76
N LYS A 10 -3.08 1.92 3.18
CA LYS A 10 -3.46 1.44 4.51
C LYS A 10 -2.66 2.17 5.58
N ALA A 11 -1.35 2.35 5.38
CA ALA A 11 -0.52 3.15 6.26
C ALA A 11 -1.03 4.60 6.38
N ALA A 12 -1.35 5.24 5.25
CA ALA A 12 -1.92 6.59 5.23
C ALA A 12 -3.21 6.72 6.07
N SER A 13 -4.10 5.73 6.00
CA SER A 13 -5.32 5.68 6.81
C SER A 13 -5.03 5.55 8.31
N VAL A 14 -4.01 4.79 8.70
CA VAL A 14 -3.64 4.60 10.11
C VAL A 14 -2.99 5.86 10.69
N PHE A 15 -2.10 6.49 9.92
CA PHE A 15 -1.39 7.70 10.35
C PHE A 15 -2.21 9.00 10.17
N GLY A 16 -3.41 8.94 9.60
CA GLY A 16 -4.25 10.11 9.38
C GLY A 16 -3.65 11.12 8.38
N VAL A 17 -2.82 10.66 7.45
CA VAL A 17 -2.14 11.52 6.46
C VAL A 17 -2.49 11.09 5.04
N SER A 18 -2.16 11.93 4.05
CA SER A 18 -2.39 11.56 2.66
C SER A 18 -1.44 10.45 2.20
N LYS A 19 -1.89 9.63 1.24
CA LYS A 19 -1.04 8.65 0.54
C LYS A 19 0.23 9.31 -0.03
N SER A 20 0.11 10.52 -0.58
CA SER A 20 1.23 11.26 -1.16
C SER A 20 2.27 11.61 -0.09
N THR A 21 1.80 12.02 1.09
CA THR A 21 2.63 12.34 2.25
C THR A 21 3.44 11.12 2.69
N VAL A 22 2.80 9.97 2.88
CA VAL A 22 3.49 8.72 3.23
C VAL A 22 4.51 8.33 2.17
N HIS A 23 4.15 8.43 0.90
CA HIS A 23 5.07 8.11 -0.19
C HIS A 23 6.30 9.03 -0.18
N LYS A 24 6.10 10.34 -0.01
CA LYS A 24 7.19 11.31 0.07
C LYS A 24 8.09 11.01 1.25
N ASP A 25 7.55 10.74 2.42
CA ASP A 25 8.32 10.42 3.61
C ASP A 25 9.18 9.15 3.42
N ILE A 26 8.64 8.10 2.80
CA ILE A 26 9.39 6.87 2.49
C ILE A 26 10.48 7.13 1.44
N THR A 27 10.16 7.76 0.31
CA THR A 27 11.11 7.86 -0.80
C THR A 27 12.17 8.94 -0.64
N SER A 28 11.89 9.98 0.17
CA SER A 28 12.84 11.08 0.41
C SER A 28 13.49 11.00 1.79
N ARG A 29 12.70 11.11 2.87
CA ARG A 29 13.22 11.24 4.23
C ARG A 29 13.77 9.93 4.77
N LEU A 30 13.06 8.82 4.57
CA LEU A 30 13.51 7.53 5.10
C LEU A 30 14.80 7.05 4.44
N LYS A 31 14.98 7.35 3.15
CA LYS A 31 16.20 6.99 2.42
C LYS A 31 17.46 7.66 3.00
N SER A 32 17.35 8.88 3.53
CA SER A 32 18.47 9.58 4.17
C SER A 32 18.62 9.24 5.66
N LEU A 33 17.52 8.97 6.36
CA LEU A 33 17.52 8.67 7.80
C LEU A 33 17.90 7.21 8.10
N ASP A 34 17.34 6.24 7.37
CA ASP A 34 17.53 4.81 7.60
C ASP A 34 17.50 4.03 6.27
N LYS A 35 18.68 3.85 5.67
CA LYS A 35 18.87 3.07 4.44
C LYS A 35 18.46 1.59 4.58
N PRO A 36 18.84 0.86 5.65
CA PRO A 36 18.39 -0.51 5.86
C PRO A 36 16.86 -0.66 5.86
N LEU A 37 16.14 0.22 6.56
CA LEU A 37 14.69 0.19 6.62
C LEU A 37 14.06 0.57 5.28
N TYR A 38 14.60 1.58 4.59
CA TYR A 38 14.18 1.95 3.23
C TYR A 38 14.23 0.75 2.29
N ARG A 39 15.33 -0.02 2.28
CA ARG A 39 15.47 -1.21 1.41
C ARG A 39 14.42 -2.29 1.70
N GLN A 40 14.02 -2.46 2.96
CA GLN A 40 12.96 -3.41 3.31
C GLN A 40 11.60 -2.93 2.78
N ILE A 41 11.29 -1.64 2.95
CA ILE A 41 10.03 -1.06 2.47
C ILE A 41 9.98 -1.03 0.94
N GLU A 42 11.09 -0.76 0.27
CA GLU A 42 11.20 -0.78 -1.19
C GLU A 42 10.84 -2.16 -1.76
N LYS A 43 11.38 -3.24 -1.18
CA LYS A 43 11.00 -4.61 -1.54
C LYS A 43 9.50 -4.87 -1.36
N LEU A 44 8.93 -4.43 -0.23
CA LEU A 44 7.50 -4.55 0.03
C LEU A 44 6.66 -3.74 -0.98
N MET A 45 7.11 -2.56 -1.39
CA MET A 45 6.43 -1.76 -2.42
C MET A 45 6.45 -2.45 -3.78
N GLU A 46 7.54 -3.11 -4.15
CA GLU A 46 7.62 -3.89 -5.39
C GLU A 46 6.67 -5.08 -5.41
N ILE A 47 6.59 -5.85 -4.32
CA ILE A 47 5.60 -6.93 -4.17
C ILE A 47 4.18 -6.37 -4.33
N ASN A 48 3.88 -5.27 -3.62
CA ASN A 48 2.58 -4.62 -3.70
C ASN A 48 2.22 -4.12 -5.09
N LYS A 49 3.19 -3.64 -5.88
CA LYS A 49 3.01 -3.23 -7.29
C LYS A 49 2.67 -4.44 -8.15
N LYS A 50 3.42 -5.53 -8.00
CA LYS A 50 3.18 -6.80 -8.71
C LYS A 50 1.78 -7.32 -8.42
N GLU A 51 1.32 -7.30 -7.18
CA GLU A 51 -0.01 -7.82 -6.80
C GLU A 51 -1.17 -6.83 -7.02
N ARG A 52 -0.89 -5.58 -7.44
CA ARG A 52 -1.91 -4.54 -7.57
C ARG A 52 -3.03 -4.93 -8.53
N HIS A 53 -2.70 -5.57 -9.64
CA HIS A 53 -3.69 -5.96 -10.65
C HIS A 53 -4.61 -7.07 -10.15
N ILE A 54 -4.08 -8.04 -9.39
CA ILE A 54 -4.87 -9.09 -8.72
C ILE A 54 -5.89 -8.45 -7.77
N ARG A 55 -5.43 -7.53 -6.91
CA ARG A 55 -6.33 -6.80 -6.00
C ARG A 55 -7.35 -5.95 -6.76
N GLY A 56 -6.97 -5.36 -7.89
CA GLY A 56 -7.87 -4.61 -8.77
C GLY A 56 -8.98 -5.50 -9.32
N GLY A 57 -8.65 -6.68 -9.86
CA GLY A 57 -9.62 -7.65 -10.35
C GLY A 57 -10.57 -8.13 -9.26
N LEU A 58 -10.05 -8.43 -8.07
CA LEU A 58 -10.86 -8.80 -6.90
C LEU A 58 -11.81 -7.67 -6.48
N ALA A 59 -11.35 -6.41 -6.49
CA ALA A 59 -12.18 -5.26 -6.16
C ALA A 59 -13.35 -5.09 -7.14
N THR A 60 -13.11 -5.26 -8.44
CA THR A 60 -14.16 -5.22 -9.47
C THR A 60 -15.16 -6.35 -9.27
N ARG A 61 -14.69 -7.59 -9.09
CA ARG A 61 -15.56 -8.75 -8.82
C ARG A 61 -16.46 -8.51 -7.60
N LEU A 62 -15.89 -8.02 -6.49
CA LEU A 62 -16.63 -7.73 -5.27
C LEU A 62 -17.64 -6.59 -5.44
N LYS A 63 -17.34 -5.59 -6.28
CA LYS A 63 -18.28 -4.51 -6.59
C LYS A 63 -19.56 -5.09 -7.22
N TYR A 64 -19.43 -5.90 -8.27
CA TYR A 64 -20.60 -6.48 -8.96
C TYR A 64 -21.38 -7.49 -8.11
N ILE A 65 -20.70 -8.28 -7.26
CA ILE A 65 -21.39 -9.16 -6.30
C ILE A 65 -22.27 -8.33 -5.36
N ARG A 66 -21.72 -7.24 -4.79
CA ARG A 66 -22.49 -6.36 -3.90
C ARG A 66 -23.60 -5.58 -4.61
N GLU A 67 -23.44 -5.27 -5.88
CA GLU A 67 -24.51 -4.65 -6.68
C GLU A 67 -25.65 -5.65 -6.88
N LYS A 68 -25.34 -6.90 -7.24
CA LYS A 68 -26.34 -7.97 -7.40
C LYS A 68 -27.07 -8.33 -6.10
N GLU A 69 -26.40 -8.27 -4.95
CA GLU A 69 -27.03 -8.53 -3.64
C GLU A 69 -27.97 -7.41 -3.16
N LYS A 70 -27.92 -6.24 -3.79
CA LYS A 70 -28.79 -5.10 -3.46
C LYS A 70 -30.06 -5.05 -4.31
N ASP A 71 -30.09 -5.79 -5.41
CA ASP A 71 -31.25 -6.00 -6.28
C ASP A 71 -32.13 -7.13 -5.74
#